data_AF-A0A7V1H3H6-F1
#
_entry.id   AF-A0A7V1H3H6-F1
#
_cell.length_a   1.000
_cell.length_b   1.000
_cell.length_c   1.000
_cell.angle_alpha   90.00
_cell.angle_beta   90.00
_cell.angle_gamma   90.00
#
_symmetry.space_group_name_H-M   'P 1'
#
loop_
_entity.id
_entity.type
_entity.pdbx_description
1 polymer ?
#
loop_
_entity_poly.entity_id
_entity_poly.type
_entity_poly.pdbx_seq_one_letter_code
_entity_poly.pdbx_strand_id
1 'polypeptide(L)'
;MKNVLTEIDKTLLEVLQKDFPLVSRPFDHFAGVCGISEEEVILRIKKLISEGIIREISAIFNAGRLGYKSTLVALRAPEGLEENIAGIINRHPGVSHNYFRDYKYNLWFTLIIMEETGFKEELEKLLEGAGDAGYLILPAIRTFKIGVDFKLTDGTKPGKAYQEKPETENAETGPEQIVKTESLKAETGPSGRDKKIIMKLQEHMKIVQRPWKEMSSGLGMSETELLGCIKDFKDKGAIKRISAVLRHRKIGYTANGMACFNISDEKIEQAGNTLAQYP
;
A
#
# COMPACT_ATOMS: atom_id res chain seq x y z
N MET A 1 0.39 16.16 -23.52
CA MET A 1 0.91 17.32 -22.78
C MET A 1 1.55 16.80 -21.49
N LYS A 2 2.76 17.24 -21.11
CA LYS A 2 3.29 16.92 -19.77
C LYS A 2 2.40 17.63 -18.76
N ASN A 3 1.74 16.90 -17.87
CA ASN A 3 0.97 17.50 -16.78
C ASN A 3 1.97 18.20 -15.86
N VAL A 4 1.95 19.53 -15.89
CA VAL A 4 2.72 20.34 -14.95
C VAL A 4 1.84 20.49 -13.71
N LEU A 5 2.21 19.78 -12.63
CA LEU A 5 1.59 19.96 -11.32
C LEU A 5 1.84 21.38 -10.82
N THR A 6 0.79 22.08 -10.41
CA THR A 6 0.93 23.39 -9.74
C THR A 6 1.44 23.19 -8.30
N GLU A 7 1.95 24.23 -7.65
CA GLU A 7 2.40 24.13 -6.25
C GLU A 7 1.26 23.69 -5.32
N ILE A 8 0.04 24.19 -5.55
CA ILE A 8 -1.14 23.74 -4.81
C ILE A 8 -1.42 22.25 -5.04
N ASP A 9 -1.26 21.74 -6.27
CA ASP A 9 -1.46 20.31 -6.53
C ASP A 9 -0.42 19.46 -5.79
N LYS A 10 0.83 19.93 -5.69
CA LYS A 10 1.89 19.24 -4.96
C LYS A 10 1.60 19.20 -3.46
N THR A 11 1.26 20.34 -2.86
CA THR A 11 0.87 20.40 -1.44
C THR A 11 -0.33 19.51 -1.17
N LEU A 12 -1.34 19.56 -2.05
CA LEU A 12 -2.54 18.73 -1.93
C LEU A 12 -2.19 17.23 -2.01
N LEU A 13 -1.35 16.81 -2.95
CA LEU A 13 -0.89 15.43 -3.07
C LEU A 13 -0.08 14.97 -1.84
N GLU A 14 0.73 15.84 -1.25
CA GLU A 14 1.47 15.54 -0.02
C GLU A 14 0.56 15.33 1.19
N VAL A 15 -0.47 16.17 1.37
CA VAL A 15 -1.38 16.00 2.51
C VAL A 15 -2.34 14.83 2.31
N LEU A 16 -2.74 14.52 1.07
CA LEU A 16 -3.63 13.40 0.78
C LEU A 16 -2.95 12.04 0.92
N GLN A 17 -1.61 11.96 0.86
CA GLN A 17 -0.86 10.73 1.15
C GLN A 17 -0.90 10.36 2.63
N LYS A 18 -1.18 11.34 3.50
CA LYS A 18 -1.35 11.15 4.93
C LYS A 18 -2.74 10.61 5.26
N ASP A 19 -2.91 10.23 6.51
CA ASP A 19 -4.16 9.66 7.00
C ASP A 19 -5.29 10.69 7.01
N PHE A 20 -6.44 10.32 6.44
CA PHE A 20 -7.61 11.19 6.32
C PHE A 20 -8.23 11.45 7.70
N PRO A 21 -8.67 12.70 7.97
CA PRO A 21 -9.37 13.01 9.20
C PRO A 21 -10.74 12.33 9.21
N LEU A 22 -11.11 11.74 10.37
CA LEU A 22 -12.41 11.11 10.58
C LEU A 22 -13.49 12.15 10.94
N VAL A 23 -13.72 13.10 10.04
CA VAL A 23 -14.72 14.17 10.15
C VAL A 23 -15.67 14.13 8.96
N SER A 24 -16.86 14.71 9.09
CA SER A 24 -17.89 14.65 8.04
C SER A 24 -17.48 15.29 6.70
N ARG A 25 -16.65 16.34 6.74
CA ARG A 25 -16.14 17.04 5.55
C ARG A 25 -14.62 16.98 5.51
N PRO A 26 -14.02 15.84 5.14
CA PRO A 26 -12.56 15.71 5.15
C PRO A 26 -11.89 16.59 4.10
N PHE A 27 -12.57 16.92 3.00
CA PHE A 27 -12.00 17.81 1.96
C PHE A 27 -11.98 19.27 2.40
N ASP A 28 -12.92 19.72 3.22
CA ASP A 28 -12.86 21.03 3.88
C ASP A 28 -11.66 21.15 4.83
N HIS A 29 -11.34 20.08 5.56
CA HIS A 29 -10.12 20.03 6.37
C HIS A 29 -8.86 20.23 5.49
N PHE A 30 -8.75 19.52 4.36
CA PHE A 30 -7.64 19.72 3.43
C PHE A 30 -7.64 21.11 2.77
N ALA A 31 -8.81 21.69 2.56
CA ALA A 31 -8.97 23.05 2.03
C ALA A 31 -8.32 24.08 2.96
N GLY A 32 -8.57 23.97 4.27
CA GLY A 32 -7.92 24.79 5.30
C GLY A 32 -6.40 24.65 5.30
N VAL A 33 -5.87 23.42 5.13
CA VAL A 33 -4.42 23.17 5.06
C VAL A 33 -3.79 23.75 3.79
N CYS A 34 -4.50 23.69 2.66
CA CYS A 34 -4.00 24.16 1.36
C CYS A 34 -4.29 25.65 1.09
N GLY A 35 -5.08 26.32 1.92
CA GLY A 35 -5.46 27.72 1.74
C GLY A 35 -6.38 27.97 0.53
N ILE A 36 -7.22 27.00 0.17
CA ILE A 36 -8.19 27.08 -0.94
C ILE A 36 -9.59 26.69 -0.47
N SER A 37 -10.62 26.81 -1.32
CA SER A 37 -11.98 26.36 -0.98
C SER A 37 -12.12 24.83 -1.10
N GLU A 38 -13.11 24.26 -0.42
CA GLU A 38 -13.42 22.82 -0.52
C GLU A 38 -13.81 22.44 -1.96
N GLU A 39 -14.55 23.29 -2.67
CA GLU A 39 -14.92 23.07 -4.06
C GLU A 39 -13.69 22.94 -4.97
N GLU A 40 -12.68 23.79 -4.75
CA GLU A 40 -11.42 23.75 -5.50
C GLU A 40 -10.61 22.49 -5.16
N VAL A 41 -10.56 22.07 -3.88
CA VAL A 41 -9.94 20.79 -3.50
C VAL A 41 -10.59 19.62 -4.23
N ILE A 42 -11.91 19.53 -4.19
CA ILE A 42 -12.68 18.46 -4.85
C ILE A 42 -12.43 18.45 -6.36
N LEU A 43 -12.42 19.63 -6.99
CA LEU A 43 -12.16 19.79 -8.42
C LEU A 43 -10.76 19.30 -8.79
N ARG A 44 -9.74 19.70 -8.02
CA ARG A 44 -8.35 19.29 -8.22
C ARG A 44 -8.15 17.80 -8.03
N ILE A 45 -8.71 17.20 -6.97
CA ILE A 45 -8.62 15.75 -6.74
C ILE A 45 -9.21 14.99 -7.92
N LYS A 46 -10.41 15.38 -8.39
CA LYS A 46 -11.04 14.74 -9.57
C LYS A 46 -10.18 14.85 -10.82
N LYS A 47 -9.56 16.01 -11.06
CA LYS A 47 -8.62 16.22 -12.16
C LYS A 47 -7.39 15.32 -12.03
N LEU A 48 -6.78 15.25 -10.84
CA LEU A 48 -5.61 14.41 -10.58
C LEU A 48 -5.92 12.90 -10.72
N ILE A 49 -7.14 12.49 -10.42
CA ILE A 49 -7.63 11.13 -10.68
C ILE A 49 -7.78 10.89 -12.19
N SER A 50 -8.44 11.79 -12.93
CA SER A 50 -8.67 11.62 -14.38
C SER A 50 -7.36 11.64 -15.18
N GLU A 51 -6.36 12.37 -14.70
CA GLU A 51 -5.00 12.39 -15.23
C GLU A 51 -4.17 11.14 -14.85
N GLY A 52 -4.72 10.28 -13.98
CA GLY A 52 -4.10 9.06 -13.50
C GLY A 52 -2.94 9.28 -12.52
N ILE A 53 -2.83 10.46 -11.91
CA ILE A 53 -1.82 10.77 -10.89
C ILE A 53 -2.21 10.14 -9.56
N ILE A 54 -3.45 10.38 -9.12
CA ILE A 54 -4.07 9.64 -8.01
C ILE A 54 -4.65 8.35 -8.58
N ARG A 55 -4.17 7.20 -8.08
CA ARG A 55 -4.69 5.89 -8.45
C ARG A 55 -6.03 5.63 -7.76
N GLU A 56 -6.07 5.86 -6.46
CA GLU A 56 -7.26 5.71 -5.63
C GLU A 56 -7.12 6.46 -4.31
N ILE A 57 -8.24 6.66 -3.61
CA ILE A 57 -8.30 7.06 -2.20
C ILE A 57 -9.14 5.98 -1.51
N SER A 58 -8.54 5.24 -0.60
CA SER A 58 -9.19 4.10 0.08
C SER A 58 -8.49 3.80 1.41
N ALA A 59 -9.09 2.92 2.21
CA ALA A 59 -8.46 2.42 3.42
C ALA A 59 -7.41 1.35 3.11
N ILE A 60 -6.23 1.51 3.71
CA ILE A 60 -5.12 0.55 3.64
C ILE A 60 -5.17 -0.30 4.91
N PHE A 61 -5.43 -1.59 4.74
CA PHE A 61 -5.59 -2.52 5.86
C PHE A 61 -4.29 -3.26 6.21
N ASN A 62 -4.20 -3.70 7.47
CA ASN A 62 -3.24 -4.69 7.92
C ASN A 62 -3.82 -6.08 7.72
N ALA A 63 -3.35 -6.78 6.69
CA ALA A 63 -3.80 -8.14 6.34
C ALA A 63 -3.74 -9.10 7.55
N GLY A 64 -2.65 -9.09 8.32
CA GLY A 64 -2.47 -9.95 9.49
C GLY A 64 -3.54 -9.73 10.57
N ARG A 65 -3.94 -8.47 10.80
CA ARG A 65 -5.01 -8.13 11.74
C ARG A 65 -6.40 -8.56 11.28
N LEU A 66 -6.55 -8.85 9.98
CA LEU A 66 -7.78 -9.38 9.39
C LEU A 66 -7.76 -10.90 9.25
N GLY A 67 -6.74 -11.59 9.77
CA GLY A 67 -6.58 -13.04 9.64
C GLY A 67 -5.99 -13.49 8.31
N TYR A 68 -5.36 -12.59 7.55
CA TYR A 68 -4.69 -12.92 6.29
C TYR A 68 -3.18 -12.94 6.45
N LYS A 69 -2.53 -13.92 5.81
CA LYS A 69 -1.09 -14.01 5.66
C LYS A 69 -0.69 -13.62 4.25
N SER A 70 0.25 -12.68 4.15
CA SER A 70 0.89 -12.30 2.88
C SER A 70 2.29 -12.90 2.80
N THR A 71 2.58 -13.58 1.70
CA THR A 71 3.87 -14.24 1.48
C THR A 71 4.34 -13.98 0.06
N LEU A 72 5.64 -13.73 -0.09
CA LEU A 72 6.28 -13.65 -1.40
C LEU A 72 6.59 -15.06 -1.90
N VAL A 73 6.27 -15.33 -3.15
CA VAL A 73 6.60 -16.59 -3.83
C VAL A 73 7.51 -16.26 -5.01
N ALA A 74 8.64 -16.96 -5.09
CA ALA A 74 9.54 -16.92 -6.24
C ALA A 74 9.42 -18.25 -6.99
N LEU A 75 8.96 -18.21 -8.23
CA LEU A 75 8.71 -19.36 -9.07
C LEU A 75 9.72 -19.40 -10.21
N ARG A 76 10.24 -20.60 -10.49
CA ARG A 76 11.03 -20.93 -11.68
C ARG A 76 10.08 -21.51 -12.73
N ALA A 77 9.50 -20.62 -13.53
CA ALA A 77 8.76 -21.02 -14.71
C ALA A 77 9.72 -21.59 -15.77
N PRO A 78 9.40 -22.74 -16.39
CA PRO A 78 10.16 -23.25 -17.52
C PRO A 78 10.19 -22.26 -18.69
N GLU A 79 11.26 -22.31 -19.47
CA GLU A 79 11.43 -21.45 -20.65
C GLU A 79 10.26 -21.63 -21.63
N GLY A 80 9.67 -20.52 -22.06
CA GLY A 80 8.53 -20.48 -22.99
C GLY A 80 7.17 -20.68 -22.33
N LEU A 81 7.10 -20.96 -21.01
CA LEU A 81 5.84 -21.10 -20.28
C LEU A 81 5.53 -19.91 -19.36
N GLU A 82 6.41 -18.90 -19.29
CA GLU A 82 6.33 -17.81 -18.33
C GLU A 82 5.01 -17.04 -18.44
N GLU A 83 4.58 -16.69 -19.65
CA GLU A 83 3.34 -15.95 -19.87
C GLU A 83 2.09 -16.76 -19.48
N ASN A 84 2.08 -18.06 -19.82
CA ASN A 84 0.97 -18.94 -19.48
C ASN A 84 0.82 -19.08 -17.97
N ILE A 85 1.93 -19.35 -17.28
CA ILE A 85 1.99 -19.51 -15.83
C ILE A 85 1.65 -18.18 -15.13
N ALA A 86 2.16 -17.05 -15.63
CA ALA A 86 1.78 -15.74 -15.12
C ALA A 86 0.27 -15.49 -15.27
N GLY A 87 -0.33 -15.93 -16.39
CA GLY A 87 -1.77 -15.91 -16.60
C GLY A 87 -2.56 -16.75 -15.59
N ILE A 88 -2.06 -17.92 -15.20
CA ILE A 88 -2.64 -18.77 -14.14
C ILE A 88 -2.58 -18.03 -12.79
N ILE A 89 -1.40 -17.56 -12.41
CA ILE A 89 -1.15 -16.83 -11.15
C ILE A 89 -2.07 -15.60 -11.04
N ASN A 90 -2.19 -14.82 -12.12
CA ASN A 90 -2.97 -13.58 -12.13
C ASN A 90 -4.49 -13.78 -11.95
N ARG A 91 -5.02 -15.00 -12.14
CA ARG A 91 -6.44 -15.30 -11.93
C ARG A 91 -6.79 -15.53 -10.46
N HIS A 92 -5.80 -15.77 -9.61
CA HIS A 92 -6.05 -16.06 -8.21
C HIS A 92 -6.39 -14.78 -7.43
N PRO A 93 -7.52 -14.73 -6.70
CA PRO A 93 -7.98 -13.51 -6.03
C PRO A 93 -7.03 -13.03 -4.92
N GLY A 94 -6.25 -13.94 -4.34
CA GLY A 94 -5.22 -13.62 -3.36
C GLY A 94 -3.91 -13.06 -3.95
N VAL A 95 -3.74 -13.04 -5.27
CA VAL A 95 -2.51 -12.50 -5.89
C VAL A 95 -2.65 -11.00 -6.11
N SER A 96 -1.78 -10.23 -5.45
CA SER A 96 -1.81 -8.75 -5.53
C SER A 96 -0.85 -8.18 -6.57
N HIS A 97 0.30 -8.83 -6.76
CA HIS A 97 1.36 -8.43 -7.66
C HIS A 97 2.01 -9.67 -8.24
N ASN A 98 2.41 -9.61 -9.51
CA ASN A 98 3.15 -10.65 -10.20
C ASN A 98 4.13 -9.99 -11.18
N TYR A 99 5.42 -10.28 -11.04
CA TYR A 99 6.49 -9.65 -11.81
C TYR A 99 7.38 -10.70 -12.44
N PHE A 100 7.66 -10.52 -13.74
CA PHE A 100 8.80 -11.17 -14.36
C PHE A 100 10.11 -10.52 -13.85
N ARG A 101 11.10 -11.36 -13.55
CA ARG A 101 12.46 -10.93 -13.18
C ARG A 101 13.47 -11.71 -14.00
N ASP A 102 14.52 -11.01 -14.44
CA ASP A 102 15.64 -11.63 -15.15
C ASP A 102 16.55 -12.38 -14.16
N TYR A 103 16.08 -13.56 -13.73
CA TYR A 103 16.76 -14.44 -12.78
C TYR A 103 16.22 -15.87 -12.89
N LYS A 104 16.93 -16.86 -12.33
CA LYS A 104 16.52 -18.29 -12.36
C LYS A 104 15.11 -18.52 -11.80
N TYR A 105 14.75 -17.82 -10.73
CA TYR A 105 13.34 -17.70 -10.33
C TYR A 105 12.81 -16.46 -11.04
N ASN A 106 12.15 -16.69 -12.17
CA ASN A 106 11.80 -15.66 -13.16
C ASN A 106 10.40 -15.06 -12.94
N LEU A 107 9.54 -15.66 -12.11
CA LEU A 107 8.25 -15.08 -11.71
C LEU A 107 8.19 -14.85 -10.20
N TRP A 108 7.85 -13.64 -9.78
CA TRP A 108 7.76 -13.25 -8.38
C TRP A 108 6.39 -12.65 -8.09
N PHE A 109 5.63 -13.29 -7.22
CA PHE A 109 4.28 -12.82 -6.89
C PHE A 109 4.01 -12.85 -5.39
N THR A 110 3.13 -11.96 -4.95
CA THR A 110 2.67 -11.91 -3.58
C THR A 110 1.31 -12.57 -3.48
N LEU A 111 1.24 -13.67 -2.72
CA LEU A 111 0.02 -14.39 -2.42
C LEU A 111 -0.47 -14.03 -1.01
N ILE A 112 -1.73 -13.60 -0.93
CA ILE A 112 -2.44 -13.23 0.30
C ILE A 112 -3.60 -14.20 0.46
N ILE A 113 -3.59 -14.98 1.54
CA ILE A 113 -4.64 -15.95 1.86
C ILE A 113 -5.01 -15.87 3.33
N MET A 114 -6.15 -16.43 3.71
CA MET A 114 -6.52 -16.57 5.11
C MET A 114 -5.51 -17.48 5.83
N GLU A 115 -5.14 -17.15 7.06
CA GLU A 115 -4.09 -17.84 7.81
C GLU A 115 -4.44 -19.31 8.09
N GLU A 116 -5.72 -19.64 8.23
CA GLU A 116 -6.22 -21.01 8.37
C GLU A 116 -6.19 -21.82 7.07
N THR A 117 -6.08 -21.16 5.92
CA THR A 117 -5.97 -21.84 4.62
C THR A 117 -4.52 -22.24 4.45
N GLY A 118 -4.22 -23.54 4.56
CA GLY A 118 -2.86 -24.06 4.42
C GLY A 118 -2.15 -23.48 3.20
N PHE A 119 -1.09 -22.70 3.43
CA PHE A 119 -0.48 -21.87 2.39
C PHE A 119 0.14 -22.70 1.27
N LYS A 120 0.78 -23.81 1.64
CA LYS A 120 1.45 -24.67 0.68
C LYS A 120 0.42 -25.38 -0.20
N GLU A 121 -0.65 -25.87 0.41
CA GLU A 121 -1.75 -26.54 -0.29
C GLU A 121 -2.44 -25.60 -1.28
N GLU A 122 -2.69 -24.36 -0.90
CA GLU A 122 -3.29 -23.38 -1.80
C GLU A 122 -2.35 -22.97 -2.94
N LEU A 123 -1.05 -22.83 -2.65
CA LEU A 123 -0.04 -22.57 -3.67
C LEU A 123 0.08 -23.73 -4.66
N GLU A 124 0.04 -24.98 -4.18
CA GLU A 124 0.09 -26.17 -5.04
C GLU A 124 -1.14 -26.27 -5.95
N LYS A 125 -2.34 -25.98 -5.43
CA LYS A 125 -3.56 -25.87 -6.26
C LYS A 125 -3.44 -24.76 -7.30
N LEU A 126 -2.92 -23.60 -6.92
CA LEU A 126 -2.72 -22.48 -7.84
C LEU A 126 -1.78 -22.85 -8.99
N LEU A 127 -0.75 -23.64 -8.70
CA LEU A 127 0.26 -24.05 -9.68
C LEU A 127 -0.08 -25.38 -10.36
N GLU A 128 -1.28 -25.92 -10.15
CA GLU A 128 -1.73 -27.11 -10.85
C GLU A 128 -1.77 -26.85 -12.37
N GLY A 129 -1.02 -27.65 -13.14
CA GLY A 129 -0.87 -27.44 -14.58
C GLY A 129 0.22 -26.44 -14.99
N ALA A 130 0.99 -25.88 -14.05
CA ALA A 130 2.13 -25.00 -14.35
C ALA A 130 3.42 -25.74 -14.79
N GLY A 131 3.35 -27.06 -15.02
CA GLY A 131 4.49 -27.90 -15.36
C GLY A 131 5.45 -28.17 -14.19
N ASP A 132 6.69 -28.55 -14.49
CA ASP A 132 7.76 -28.76 -13.47
C ASP A 132 8.34 -27.42 -12.97
N ALA A 133 7.47 -26.60 -12.39
CA ALA A 133 7.83 -25.30 -11.85
C ALA A 133 8.28 -25.45 -10.39
N GLY A 134 9.57 -25.19 -10.12
CA GLY A 134 10.08 -25.14 -8.75
C GLY A 134 9.79 -23.79 -8.10
N TYR A 135 9.49 -23.74 -6.81
CA TYR A 135 9.19 -22.50 -6.10
C TYR A 135 9.92 -22.34 -4.76
N LEU A 136 10.02 -21.10 -4.29
CA LEU A 136 10.41 -20.72 -2.94
C LEU A 136 9.27 -19.98 -2.27
N ILE A 137 9.00 -20.34 -1.01
CA ILE A 137 8.06 -19.62 -0.14
C ILE A 137 8.89 -18.72 0.77
N LEU A 138 8.71 -17.41 0.64
CA LEU A 138 9.55 -16.39 1.27
C LEU A 138 8.68 -15.50 2.18
N PRO A 139 8.29 -15.97 3.38
CA PRO A 139 7.53 -15.15 4.31
C PRO A 139 8.42 -14.04 4.89
N ALA A 140 7.85 -12.84 5.04
CA ALA A 140 8.54 -11.76 5.75
C ALA A 140 8.56 -12.07 7.26
N ILE A 141 9.76 -12.24 7.83
CA ILE A 141 9.94 -12.51 9.26
C ILE A 141 10.08 -11.22 10.06
N ARG A 142 10.78 -10.22 9.49
CA ARG A 142 11.00 -8.90 10.08
C ARG A 142 10.87 -7.84 9.01
N THR A 143 10.34 -6.68 9.38
CA THR A 143 10.28 -5.52 8.50
C THR A 143 10.97 -4.33 9.15
N PHE A 144 11.91 -3.72 8.43
CA PHE A 144 12.71 -2.59 8.92
C PHE A 144 12.12 -1.23 8.53
N LYS A 145 11.44 -1.14 7.38
CA LYS A 145 10.80 0.08 6.89
C LYS A 145 9.64 -0.28 5.97
N ILE A 146 8.49 0.37 6.16
CA ILE A 146 7.33 0.32 5.27
C ILE A 146 6.87 1.75 5.03
N GLY A 147 6.45 2.04 3.80
CA GLY A 147 5.92 3.35 3.45
C GLY A 147 6.86 4.08 2.50
N VAL A 148 6.24 4.70 1.50
CA VAL A 148 6.91 5.63 0.58
C VAL A 148 6.02 6.85 0.54
N ASP A 149 6.52 7.95 1.07
CA ASP A 149 5.87 9.24 1.00
C ASP A 149 6.62 10.10 -0.01
N PHE A 150 5.93 10.49 -1.06
CA PHE A 150 6.52 11.27 -2.14
C PHE A 150 6.52 12.75 -1.77
N LYS A 151 7.73 13.29 -1.54
CA LYS A 151 7.97 14.73 -1.40
C LYS A 151 7.98 15.38 -2.79
N LEU A 152 7.08 16.34 -3.00
CA LEU A 152 6.86 17.02 -4.27
C LEU A 152 7.22 18.52 -4.21
N THR A 153 7.18 19.12 -3.01
CA THR A 153 7.41 20.56 -2.78
C THR A 153 8.89 20.92 -2.56
N ASP A 154 9.73 19.97 -2.11
CA ASP A 154 11.13 20.21 -1.73
C ASP A 154 12.10 20.47 -2.92
N GLY A 155 11.60 20.59 -4.16
CA GLY A 155 12.43 20.84 -5.35
C GLY A 155 13.38 19.69 -5.73
N THR A 156 13.41 18.62 -4.94
CA THR A 156 14.10 17.37 -5.23
C THR A 156 13.44 16.70 -6.43
N LYS A 157 14.07 16.89 -7.59
CA LYS A 157 13.70 16.12 -8.79
C LYS A 157 13.84 14.63 -8.47
N PRO A 158 12.82 13.81 -8.72
CA PRO A 158 12.96 12.37 -8.71
C PRO A 158 14.07 11.98 -9.70
N GLY A 159 15.15 11.37 -9.20
CA GLY A 159 16.26 10.90 -10.04
C GLY A 159 17.53 11.77 -10.07
N LYS A 160 17.67 12.83 -9.26
CA LYS A 160 19.03 13.28 -8.92
C LYS A 160 19.53 12.44 -7.74
N ALA A 161 20.37 11.47 -8.08
CA ALA A 161 21.20 10.74 -7.14
C ALA A 161 21.83 11.73 -6.15
N TYR A 162 21.81 11.32 -4.88
CA TYR A 162 22.64 11.79 -3.77
C TYR A 162 23.68 12.84 -4.19
N GLN A 163 23.41 14.11 -3.90
CA GLN A 163 24.50 15.07 -3.71
C GLN A 163 24.70 15.15 -2.21
N GLU A 164 25.90 14.79 -1.75
CA GLU A 164 26.33 14.89 -0.37
C GLU A 164 25.88 16.25 0.20
N LYS A 165 25.02 16.21 1.22
CA LYS A 165 24.80 17.39 2.05
C LYS A 165 25.82 17.35 3.19
N PRO A 166 26.42 18.49 3.57
CA PRO A 166 27.28 18.56 4.73
C PRO A 166 26.46 18.22 5.98
N GLU A 167 27.12 17.53 6.91
CA GLU A 167 26.59 17.23 8.24
C GLU A 167 26.26 18.52 8.98
N THR A 168 24.99 18.90 9.02
CA THR A 168 24.35 19.59 10.15
C THR A 168 22.84 19.72 9.93
N GLU A 169 22.14 19.66 11.05
CA GLU A 169 20.71 19.89 11.29
C GLU A 169 19.81 18.64 11.27
N ASN A 170 19.47 18.26 12.50
CA ASN A 170 18.53 17.24 12.92
C ASN A 170 17.17 17.42 12.23
N ALA A 171 16.92 16.62 11.20
CA ALA A 171 15.57 16.31 10.78
C ALA A 171 15.05 15.16 11.66
N GLU A 172 14.24 15.50 12.65
CA GLU A 172 13.43 14.54 13.41
C GLU A 172 12.39 13.90 12.47
N THR A 173 12.81 12.94 11.66
CA THR A 173 11.95 11.86 11.16
C THR A 173 12.47 10.60 11.81
N GLY A 174 12.09 10.41 13.07
CA GLY A 174 12.43 9.21 13.81
C GLY A 174 11.95 7.96 13.05
N PRO A 175 12.65 6.82 13.17
CA PRO A 175 12.23 5.58 12.54
C PRO A 175 10.82 5.22 13.06
N GLU A 176 9.87 5.05 12.13
CA GLU A 176 8.64 4.33 12.45
C GLU A 176 9.04 2.99 13.07
N GLN A 177 8.49 2.71 14.25
CA GLN A 177 8.93 1.67 15.18
C GLN A 177 9.16 0.32 14.49
N ILE A 178 10.21 -0.38 14.93
CA ILE A 178 10.48 -1.78 14.59
C ILE A 178 9.22 -2.60 14.86
N VAL A 179 8.46 -2.92 13.80
CA VAL A 179 7.31 -3.82 13.93
C VAL A 179 7.86 -5.23 13.90
N LYS A 180 8.04 -5.83 15.08
CA LYS A 180 8.14 -7.29 15.17
C LYS A 180 6.88 -7.85 14.52
N THR A 181 7.03 -8.65 13.47
CA THR A 181 5.97 -9.39 12.80
C THR A 181 5.49 -10.54 13.69
N GLU A 182 5.30 -10.30 14.98
CA GLU A 182 4.48 -11.15 15.82
C GLU A 182 3.04 -10.79 15.47
N SER A 183 2.44 -11.64 14.64
CA SER A 183 1.03 -11.59 14.28
C SER A 183 0.20 -11.58 15.57
N LEU A 184 -0.18 -10.38 16.00
CA LEU A 184 -1.18 -10.20 17.06
C LEU A 184 -2.48 -10.80 16.54
N LYS A 185 -2.72 -12.05 16.96
CA LYS A 185 -3.83 -12.90 16.55
C LYS A 185 -5.15 -12.16 16.75
N ALA A 186 -5.96 -12.07 15.70
CA ALA A 186 -7.38 -11.84 15.88
C ALA A 186 -7.97 -13.14 16.44
N GLU A 187 -8.49 -13.13 17.67
CA GLU A 187 -9.10 -14.30 18.32
C GLU A 187 -10.31 -14.83 17.54
N THR A 188 -10.93 -13.97 16.73
CA THR A 188 -11.96 -14.30 15.74
C THR A 188 -11.84 -13.32 14.55
N GLY A 189 -11.98 -13.81 13.32
CA GLY A 189 -11.98 -12.95 12.13
C GLY A 189 -13.14 -11.93 12.11
N PRO A 190 -13.16 -10.98 11.15
CA PRO A 190 -14.17 -9.91 11.14
C PRO A 190 -15.60 -10.48 11.06
N SER A 191 -16.54 -9.87 11.78
CA SER A 191 -17.96 -10.26 11.71
C SER A 191 -18.54 -10.05 10.30
N GLY A 192 -19.70 -10.63 10.00
CA GLY A 192 -20.36 -10.44 8.69
C GLY A 192 -20.66 -8.96 8.36
N ARG A 193 -20.93 -8.15 9.39
CA ARG A 193 -21.07 -6.68 9.26
C ARG A 193 -19.72 -6.03 8.99
N ASP A 194 -18.68 -6.38 9.75
CA ASP A 194 -17.35 -5.80 9.60
C ASP A 194 -16.76 -6.09 8.22
N LYS A 195 -16.95 -7.31 7.69
CA LYS A 195 -16.53 -7.69 6.33
C LYS A 195 -17.12 -6.75 5.29
N LYS A 196 -18.42 -6.43 5.38
CA LYS A 196 -19.08 -5.49 4.44
C LYS A 196 -18.49 -4.08 4.53
N ILE A 197 -18.24 -3.59 5.75
CA ILE A 197 -17.64 -2.27 5.97
C ILE A 197 -16.20 -2.25 5.42
N ILE A 198 -15.40 -3.27 5.72
CA ILE A 198 -14.02 -3.41 5.22
C ILE A 198 -14.01 -3.40 3.70
N MET A 199 -14.82 -4.24 3.05
CA MET A 199 -14.93 -4.28 1.59
C MET A 199 -15.28 -2.90 1.02
N LYS A 200 -16.24 -2.20 1.64
CA LYS A 200 -16.64 -0.86 1.19
C LYS A 200 -15.54 0.19 1.36
N LEU A 201 -14.75 0.09 2.41
CA LEU A 201 -13.62 0.98 2.69
C LEU A 201 -12.41 0.73 1.77
N GLN A 202 -12.29 -0.47 1.19
CA GLN A 202 -11.27 -0.79 0.19
C GLN A 202 -11.60 -0.22 -1.19
N GLU A 203 -12.87 0.10 -1.45
CA GLU A 203 -13.29 0.75 -2.70
C GLU A 203 -12.77 2.20 -2.79
N HIS A 204 -12.69 2.70 -4.02
CA HIS A 204 -12.36 4.10 -4.25
C HIS A 204 -13.43 5.02 -3.63
N MET A 205 -13.01 5.87 -2.70
CA MET A 205 -13.87 6.86 -2.05
C MET A 205 -14.46 7.82 -3.09
N LYS A 206 -15.76 8.07 -3.00
CA LYS A 206 -16.41 9.11 -3.82
C LYS A 206 -15.91 10.50 -3.40
N ILE A 207 -15.49 11.29 -4.38
CA ILE A 207 -14.95 12.65 -4.15
C ILE A 207 -16.12 13.65 -4.13
N VAL A 208 -16.78 13.74 -2.98
CA VAL A 208 -17.92 14.62 -2.66
C VAL A 208 -17.72 15.21 -1.26
N GLN A 209 -18.41 16.31 -0.93
CA GLN A 209 -18.24 17.02 0.36
C GLN A 209 -18.41 16.12 1.59
N ARG A 210 -19.33 15.15 1.56
CA ARG A 210 -19.60 14.21 2.67
C ARG A 210 -19.41 12.75 2.24
N PRO A 211 -18.16 12.30 2.02
CA PRO A 211 -17.90 10.98 1.47
C PRO A 211 -18.31 9.84 2.41
N TRP A 212 -18.17 10.06 3.73
CA TRP A 212 -18.59 9.09 4.74
C TRP A 212 -20.10 8.91 4.79
N LYS A 213 -20.87 9.99 4.62
CA LYS A 213 -22.32 9.92 4.55
C LYS A 213 -22.79 9.11 3.35
N GLU A 214 -22.19 9.36 2.19
CA GLU A 214 -22.48 8.63 0.96
C GLU A 214 -22.15 7.13 1.10
N MET A 215 -21.00 6.82 1.72
CA MET A 215 -20.60 5.44 2.01
C MET A 215 -21.53 4.75 3.01
N SER A 216 -21.89 5.43 4.10
CA SER A 216 -22.75 4.87 5.16
C SER A 216 -24.16 4.60 4.65
N SER A 217 -24.70 5.49 3.80
CA SER A 217 -25.98 5.29 3.14
C SER A 217 -25.99 4.03 2.28
N GLY A 218 -24.90 3.74 1.54
CA GLY A 218 -24.76 2.49 0.79
C GLY A 218 -24.63 1.23 1.65
N LEU A 219 -24.26 1.38 2.92
CA LEU A 219 -24.17 0.30 3.92
C LEU A 219 -25.45 0.17 4.76
N GLY A 220 -26.45 1.05 4.57
CA GLY A 220 -27.68 1.06 5.36
C GLY A 220 -27.46 1.49 6.82
N MET A 221 -26.48 2.37 7.09
CA MET A 221 -26.15 2.84 8.43
C MET A 221 -25.94 4.37 8.49
N SER A 222 -25.95 4.93 9.70
CA SER A 222 -25.65 6.35 9.89
C SER A 222 -24.15 6.65 9.70
N GLU A 223 -23.85 7.91 9.39
CA GLU A 223 -22.46 8.37 9.21
C GLU A 223 -21.66 8.24 10.52
N THR A 224 -22.28 8.59 11.65
CA THR A 224 -21.67 8.50 12.97
C THR A 224 -21.30 7.06 13.33
N GLU A 225 -22.19 6.09 13.03
CA GLU A 225 -21.89 4.67 13.23
C GLU A 225 -20.72 4.21 12.36
N LEU A 226 -20.69 4.61 11.07
CA LEU A 226 -19.58 4.25 10.18
C LEU A 226 -18.26 4.82 10.68
N LEU A 227 -18.21 6.10 11.05
CA LEU A 227 -17.01 6.75 11.58
C LEU A 227 -16.56 6.08 12.89
N GLY A 228 -17.49 5.68 13.76
CA GLY A 228 -17.21 4.89 14.95
C GLY A 228 -16.55 3.56 14.61
N CYS A 229 -17.10 2.79 13.66
CA CYS A 229 -16.49 1.55 13.21
C CYS A 229 -15.08 1.75 12.62
N ILE A 230 -14.88 2.78 11.79
CA ILE A 230 -13.57 3.09 11.21
C ILE A 230 -12.56 3.40 12.32
N LYS A 231 -12.97 4.18 13.32
CA LYS A 231 -12.13 4.49 14.48
C LYS A 231 -11.77 3.21 15.25
N ASP A 232 -12.74 2.34 15.54
CA ASP A 232 -12.49 1.08 16.23
C ASP A 232 -11.51 0.17 15.44
N PHE A 233 -11.62 0.14 14.10
CA PHE A 233 -10.67 -0.58 13.26
C PHE A 233 -9.26 0.02 13.29
N LYS A 234 -9.13 1.35 13.35
CA LYS A 234 -7.84 2.02 13.55
C LYS A 234 -7.25 1.72 14.92
N ASP A 235 -8.05 1.82 15.97
CA ASP A 235 -7.62 1.58 17.37
C ASP A 235 -7.16 0.12 17.56
N LYS A 236 -7.78 -0.83 16.85
CA LYS A 236 -7.35 -2.25 16.80
C LYS A 236 -6.16 -2.52 15.85
N GLY A 237 -5.68 -1.50 15.13
CA GLY A 237 -4.58 -1.60 14.16
C GLY A 237 -4.95 -2.32 12.86
N ALA A 238 -6.24 -2.55 12.59
CA ALA A 238 -6.73 -3.19 11.37
C ALA A 238 -6.65 -2.25 10.16
N ILE A 239 -6.93 -0.95 10.34
CA ILE A 239 -6.67 0.08 9.33
C ILE A 239 -5.33 0.74 9.65
N LYS A 240 -4.38 0.68 8.70
CA LYS A 240 -3.12 1.41 8.79
C LYS A 240 -3.33 2.91 8.60
N ARG A 241 -4.05 3.26 7.53
CA ARG A 241 -4.44 4.64 7.19
C ARG A 241 -5.51 4.64 6.12
N ILE A 242 -6.17 5.78 5.94
CA ILE A 242 -7.01 6.08 4.77
C ILE A 242 -6.31 7.20 4.03
N SER A 243 -5.90 6.98 2.79
CA SER A 243 -5.05 7.94 2.08
C SER A 243 -5.19 7.81 0.56
N ALA A 244 -4.75 8.84 -0.18
CA ALA A 244 -4.52 8.74 -1.61
C ALA A 244 -3.29 7.87 -1.91
N VAL A 245 -3.45 6.94 -2.85
CA VAL A 245 -2.33 6.17 -3.42
C VAL A 245 -1.97 6.80 -4.76
N LEU A 246 -0.70 7.20 -4.91
CA LEU A 246 -0.21 7.86 -6.11
C LEU A 246 0.42 6.88 -7.10
N ARG A 247 0.38 7.20 -8.40
CA ARG A 247 1.15 6.49 -9.42
C ARG A 247 2.58 7.05 -9.47
N HIS A 248 3.51 6.40 -8.78
CA HIS A 248 4.93 6.79 -8.69
C HIS A 248 5.59 7.18 -10.03
N ARG A 249 5.29 6.49 -11.14
CA ARG A 249 5.80 6.86 -12.48
C ARG A 249 5.34 8.21 -12.99
N LYS A 250 4.11 8.62 -12.68
CA LYS A 250 3.54 9.92 -13.09
C LYS A 250 4.11 11.07 -12.28
N ILE A 251 4.68 10.79 -11.11
CA ILE A 251 5.32 11.77 -10.23
C ILE A 251 6.85 11.65 -10.26
N GLY A 252 7.43 10.94 -11.25
CA GLY A 252 8.85 10.99 -11.62
C GLY A 252 9.72 9.79 -11.23
N TYR A 253 9.19 8.78 -10.56
CA TYR A 253 9.95 7.56 -10.23
C TYR A 253 9.92 6.58 -11.40
N THR A 254 11.06 6.37 -12.05
CA THR A 254 11.14 5.62 -13.32
C THR A 254 11.48 4.13 -13.14
N ALA A 255 12.06 3.75 -12.01
CA ALA A 255 12.50 2.39 -11.73
C ALA A 255 12.02 1.90 -10.36
N ASN A 256 11.83 0.58 -10.26
CA ASN A 256 11.61 -0.14 -9.01
C ASN A 256 12.51 -1.38 -9.05
N GLY A 257 13.28 -1.62 -8.00
CA GLY A 257 14.18 -2.76 -7.89
C GLY A 257 13.89 -3.57 -6.65
N MET A 258 14.10 -4.87 -6.73
CA MET A 258 14.18 -5.76 -5.57
C MET A 258 15.63 -6.20 -5.44
N ALA A 259 16.25 -5.89 -4.30
CA ALA A 259 17.59 -6.34 -3.97
C ALA A 259 17.49 -7.46 -2.93
N CYS A 260 18.18 -8.57 -3.19
CA CYS A 260 18.28 -9.70 -2.27
C CYS A 260 19.73 -9.85 -1.83
N PHE A 261 19.96 -9.90 -0.52
CA PHE A 261 21.29 -10.02 0.06
C PHE A 261 21.38 -11.33 0.83
N ASN A 262 22.49 -12.06 0.65
CA ASN A 262 22.84 -13.19 1.50
C ASN A 262 23.78 -12.69 2.60
N ILE A 263 23.26 -12.52 3.81
CA ILE A 263 23.99 -12.00 4.97
C ILE A 263 23.81 -12.94 6.16
N SER A 264 24.80 -13.00 7.04
CA SER A 264 24.72 -13.80 8.26
C SER A 264 23.68 -13.24 9.23
N ASP A 265 23.03 -14.13 9.99
CA ASP A 265 21.93 -13.77 10.90
C ASP A 265 22.28 -12.64 11.89
N GLU A 266 23.52 -12.64 12.39
CA GLU A 266 24.05 -11.62 13.31
C GLU A 266 24.09 -10.21 12.69
N LYS A 267 24.19 -10.11 11.37
CA LYS A 267 24.31 -8.84 10.64
C LYS A 267 22.98 -8.33 10.10
N ILE A 268 21.92 -9.15 10.14
CA ILE A 268 20.60 -8.80 9.57
C ILE A 268 20.06 -7.51 10.18
N GLU A 269 20.18 -7.34 11.50
CA GLU A 269 19.63 -6.19 12.19
C GLU A 269 20.36 -4.89 11.84
N GLN A 270 21.69 -4.91 11.87
CA GLN A 270 22.52 -3.77 11.49
C GLN A 270 22.30 -3.38 10.01
N ALA A 271 22.32 -4.36 9.10
CA ALA A 271 22.15 -4.13 7.67
C ALA A 271 20.74 -3.59 7.36
N GLY A 272 19.70 -4.19 7.96
CA GLY A 272 18.31 -3.75 7.79
C GLY A 272 18.08 -2.32 8.25
N ASN A 273 18.60 -1.95 9.43
CA ASN A 273 18.52 -0.59 9.96
C ASN A 273 19.28 0.42 9.08
N THR A 274 20.46 0.02 8.58
CA THR A 274 21.25 0.87 7.68
C THR A 274 20.52 1.13 6.36
N LEU A 275 19.94 0.09 5.76
CA LEU A 275 19.16 0.24 4.51
C LEU A 275 17.88 1.05 4.72
N ALA A 276 17.24 0.95 5.89
CA ALA A 276 16.04 1.72 6.22
C ALA A 276 16.27 3.25 6.31
N GLN A 277 17.52 3.69 6.52
CA GLN A 277 17.85 5.12 6.57
C GLN A 277 17.80 5.78 5.18
N TYR A 278 17.87 5.02 4.09
CA TYR A 278 17.78 5.57 2.74
C TYR A 278 16.33 5.91 2.37
N PRO A 279 16.11 7.04 1.68
CA PRO A 279 14.78 7.51 1.29
C PRO A 279 14.07 6.59 0.30
#